data_AF-A0A0B0EQM9-F1
#
_entry.id   AF-A0A0B0EQM9-F1
#
_cell.length_a   1.000
_cell.length_b   1.000
_cell.length_c   1.000
_cell.angle_alpha   90.00
_cell.angle_beta   90.00
_cell.angle_gamma   90.00
#
_symmetry.space_group_name_H-M   'P 1'
#
loop_
_entity.id
_entity.type
_entity.pdbx_description
1 polymer ?
#
loop_
_entity_poly.entity_id
_entity_poly.type
_entity_poly.pdbx_seq_one_letter_code
_entity_poly.pdbx_strand_id
1 'polypeptide(L)'
;MKKFLFVQKLCVAFLLISFVTSTCGADSFKEYYNKGIDFYKQGKYDQAGEEFKQAIELKPNDVYALYGLGNTYYCKAKYDDAVKIYTKAISINPDYAKVHYSLSLAYSKLGKTREAEKQKTIFRKLSQGGGESTSSSTRARASRTSSQEKVDNSPKKNFILCSKKIIT
;
A
#
# COMPACT_ATOMS: atom_id res chain seq x y z
N MET A 1 6.46 54.32 -17.15
CA MET A 1 6.42 53.12 -18.02
C MET A 1 7.25 51.92 -17.48
N LYS A 2 8.42 52.12 -16.86
CA LYS A 2 9.26 51.02 -16.33
C LYS A 2 8.66 50.20 -15.17
N LYS A 3 7.79 50.80 -14.33
CA LYS A 3 7.14 50.12 -13.19
C LYS A 3 6.08 49.08 -13.61
N PHE A 4 5.40 49.29 -14.74
CA PHE A 4 4.38 48.37 -15.26
C PHE A 4 4.97 47.06 -15.80
N LEU A 5 6.11 47.17 -16.50
CA LEU A 5 6.87 46.02 -17.00
C LEU A 5 7.46 45.15 -15.88
N PHE A 6 7.76 45.74 -14.72
CA PHE A 6 8.29 45.01 -13.56
C PHE A 6 7.20 44.17 -12.88
N VAL A 7 6.00 44.74 -12.67
CA VAL A 7 4.85 44.04 -12.10
C VAL A 7 4.38 42.90 -13.01
N GLN A 8 4.35 43.12 -14.33
CA GLN A 8 3.97 42.10 -15.30
C GLN A 8 4.96 40.92 -15.33
N LYS A 9 6.28 41.19 -15.23
CA LYS A 9 7.31 40.12 -15.13
C LYS A 9 7.21 39.33 -13.83
N LEU A 10 6.87 39.98 -12.71
CA LEU A 10 6.64 39.31 -11.43
C LEU A 10 5.40 38.40 -11.46
N CYS A 11 4.30 38.84 -12.08
CA CYS A 11 3.09 38.03 -12.23
C CYS A 11 3.33 36.79 -13.11
N VAL A 12 4.07 36.93 -14.23
CA VAL A 12 4.40 35.78 -15.09
C VAL A 12 5.34 34.80 -14.38
N ALA A 13 6.30 35.28 -13.60
CA ALA A 13 7.18 34.41 -12.79
C ALA A 13 6.41 33.64 -11.70
N PHE A 14 5.47 34.28 -11.00
CA PHE A 14 4.62 33.62 -10.00
C PHE A 14 3.66 32.57 -10.61
N LEU A 15 3.13 32.84 -11.80
CA LEU A 15 2.29 31.89 -12.53
C LEU A 15 3.09 30.67 -13.02
N LEU A 16 4.35 30.86 -13.43
CA LEU A 16 5.24 29.74 -13.83
C LEU A 16 5.70 28.90 -12.63
N ILE A 17 5.97 29.50 -11.47
CA ILE A 17 6.32 28.78 -10.23
C ILE A 17 5.14 27.92 -9.75
N SER A 18 3.90 28.42 -9.88
CA SER A 18 2.69 27.68 -9.51
C SER A 18 2.37 26.53 -10.48
N PHE A 19 2.81 26.64 -11.74
CA PHE A 19 2.60 25.60 -12.76
C PHE A 19 3.55 24.40 -12.59
N VAL A 20 4.77 24.63 -12.11
CA VAL A 20 5.80 23.59 -11.89
C VAL A 20 5.50 22.71 -10.66
N THR A 21 4.78 23.21 -9.66
CA THR A 21 4.47 22.41 -8.45
C THR A 21 3.29 21.46 -8.61
N SER A 22 2.53 21.55 -9.72
CA SER A 22 1.23 20.87 -9.82
C SER A 22 1.28 19.45 -10.41
N THR A 23 2.39 19.00 -10.99
CA THR A 23 2.48 17.67 -11.63
C THR A 23 3.47 16.71 -10.96
N CYS A 24 4.32 17.18 -10.04
CA CYS A 24 5.47 16.39 -9.60
C CYS A 24 5.17 15.35 -8.49
N GLY A 25 4.12 15.53 -7.68
CA GLY A 25 3.89 14.64 -6.51
C GLY A 25 3.26 13.26 -6.84
N ALA A 26 2.33 13.20 -7.78
CA ALA A 26 1.58 11.98 -8.07
C ALA A 26 2.33 11.02 -9.01
N ASP A 27 3.06 11.58 -9.98
CA ASP A 27 3.82 10.81 -10.95
C ASP A 27 5.05 10.14 -10.32
N SER A 28 5.75 10.84 -9.41
CA SER A 28 6.89 10.28 -8.70
C SER A 28 6.52 9.10 -7.80
N PHE A 29 5.35 9.11 -7.13
CA PHE A 29 4.90 7.97 -6.33
C PHE A 29 4.81 6.69 -7.16
N LYS A 30 4.15 6.78 -8.32
CA LYS A 30 3.91 5.64 -9.20
C LYS A 30 5.23 5.09 -9.74
N GLU A 31 6.20 5.97 -10.00
CA GLU A 31 7.55 5.58 -10.41
C GLU A 31 8.26 4.75 -9.35
N TYR A 32 8.44 5.29 -8.14
CA TYR A 32 9.08 4.59 -7.03
C TYR A 32 8.36 3.28 -6.68
N TYR A 33 7.03 3.29 -6.63
CA TYR A 33 6.25 2.08 -6.37
C TYR A 33 6.46 0.98 -7.42
N ASN A 34 6.50 1.34 -8.71
CA ASN A 34 6.73 0.36 -9.77
C ASN A 34 8.17 -0.15 -9.78
N LYS A 35 9.18 0.70 -9.57
CA LYS A 35 10.58 0.28 -9.41
C LYS A 35 10.74 -0.69 -8.24
N GLY A 36 10.11 -0.39 -7.10
CA GLY A 36 10.11 -1.28 -5.93
C GLY A 36 9.54 -2.66 -6.24
N ILE A 37 8.44 -2.71 -7.01
CA ILE A 37 7.87 -3.98 -7.48
C ILE A 37 8.84 -4.74 -8.38
N ASP A 38 9.47 -4.05 -9.33
CA ASP A 38 10.33 -4.69 -10.31
C ASP A 38 11.61 -5.24 -9.67
N PHE A 39 12.19 -4.52 -8.71
CA PHE A 39 13.29 -5.05 -7.89
C PHE A 39 12.84 -6.22 -7.00
N TYR A 40 11.65 -6.14 -6.40
CA TYR A 40 11.12 -7.24 -5.58
C TYR A 40 10.97 -8.53 -6.41
N LYS A 41 10.43 -8.44 -7.63
CA LYS A 41 10.29 -9.58 -8.54
C LYS A 41 11.64 -10.19 -8.96
N GLN A 42 12.67 -9.35 -9.07
CA GLN A 42 14.04 -9.79 -9.34
C GLN A 42 14.75 -10.39 -8.11
N GLY A 43 14.11 -10.39 -6.93
CA GLY A 43 14.73 -10.81 -5.68
C GLY A 43 15.74 -9.80 -5.10
N LYS A 44 15.80 -8.59 -5.66
CA LYS A 44 16.67 -7.50 -5.22
C LYS A 44 16.01 -6.74 -4.07
N TYR A 45 15.88 -7.42 -2.92
CA TYR A 45 15.06 -6.93 -1.81
C TYR A 45 15.62 -5.67 -1.12
N ASP A 46 16.93 -5.42 -1.17
CA ASP A 46 17.50 -4.17 -0.66
C ASP A 46 17.00 -2.96 -1.45
N GLN A 47 17.17 -3.00 -2.77
CA GLN A 47 16.71 -1.96 -3.70
C GLN A 47 15.19 -1.80 -3.66
N ALA A 48 14.45 -2.92 -3.62
CA ALA A 48 12.99 -2.86 -3.48
C ALA A 48 12.56 -2.10 -2.22
N GLY A 49 13.27 -2.30 -1.11
CA GLY A 49 12.96 -1.64 0.16
C GLY A 49 13.21 -0.14 0.12
N GLU A 50 14.26 0.31 -0.57
CA GLU A 50 14.55 1.74 -0.77
C GLU A 50 13.46 2.41 -1.62
N GLU A 51 13.11 1.83 -2.76
CA GLU A 51 12.08 2.36 -3.65
C GLU A 51 10.69 2.39 -2.96
N PHE A 52 10.32 1.35 -2.21
CA PHE A 52 9.06 1.38 -1.45
C PHE A 52 9.07 2.43 -0.33
N LYS A 53 10.21 2.69 0.32
CA LYS A 53 10.30 3.78 1.32
C LYS A 53 10.11 5.14 0.66
N GLN A 54 10.72 5.39 -0.49
CA GLN A 54 10.51 6.63 -1.26
C GLN A 54 9.03 6.79 -1.67
N ALA A 55 8.38 5.71 -2.11
CA ALA A 55 6.93 5.74 -2.37
C ALA A 55 6.11 6.08 -1.10
N ILE A 56 6.48 5.53 0.05
CA ILE A 56 5.82 5.80 1.34
C ILE A 56 6.08 7.24 1.82
N GLU A 57 7.25 7.82 1.55
CA GLU A 57 7.52 9.24 1.86
C GLU A 57 6.56 10.17 1.11
N LEU A 58 6.24 9.84 -0.15
CA LEU A 58 5.28 10.59 -0.95
C LEU A 58 3.82 10.32 -0.56
N LYS A 59 3.48 9.08 -0.20
CA LYS A 59 2.14 8.68 0.26
C LYS A 59 2.23 7.78 1.51
N PRO A 60 2.30 8.37 2.72
CA PRO A 60 2.56 7.64 3.97
C PRO A 60 1.52 6.60 4.36
N ASN A 61 0.31 6.73 3.79
CA ASN A 61 -0.85 5.89 4.06
C ASN A 61 -1.22 5.00 2.86
N ASP A 62 -0.36 4.87 1.85
CA ASP A 62 -0.63 3.94 0.76
C ASP A 62 -0.43 2.49 1.23
N VAL A 63 -1.53 1.75 1.31
CA VAL A 63 -1.58 0.39 1.84
C VAL A 63 -0.78 -0.58 0.94
N TYR A 64 -0.73 -0.34 -0.36
CA TYR A 64 -0.02 -1.21 -1.30
C TYR A 64 1.49 -1.04 -1.19
N ALA A 65 1.98 0.20 -1.06
CA ALA A 65 3.39 0.49 -0.82
C ALA A 65 3.86 -0.06 0.53
N LEU A 66 3.06 0.11 1.60
CA LEU A 66 3.32 -0.52 2.90
C LEU A 66 3.34 -2.05 2.80
N TYR A 67 2.38 -2.66 2.11
CA TYR A 67 2.38 -4.10 1.89
C TYR A 67 3.62 -4.58 1.11
N GLY A 68 4.04 -3.83 0.08
CA GLY A 68 5.27 -4.09 -0.67
C GLY A 68 6.53 -4.04 0.20
N LEU A 69 6.65 -3.01 1.05
CA LEU A 69 7.76 -2.90 2.01
C LEU A 69 7.74 -4.02 3.05
N GLY A 70 6.56 -4.37 3.58
CA GLY A 70 6.40 -5.47 4.52
C GLY A 70 6.82 -6.81 3.92
N ASN A 71 6.41 -7.11 2.68
CA ASN A 71 6.85 -8.32 1.96
C ASN A 71 8.35 -8.32 1.74
N THR A 72 8.92 -7.16 1.42
CA THR A 72 10.37 -7.00 1.24
C THR A 72 11.12 -7.31 2.52
N TYR A 73 10.68 -6.80 3.67
CA TYR A 73 11.27 -7.15 4.97
C TYR A 73 11.11 -8.63 5.31
N TYR A 74 9.95 -9.22 5.02
CA TYR A 74 9.72 -10.65 5.21
C TYR A 74 10.70 -11.49 4.39
N CYS A 75 10.92 -11.17 3.10
CA CYS A 75 11.88 -11.90 2.27
C CYS A 75 13.34 -11.69 2.69
N LYS A 76 13.65 -10.59 3.39
CA LYS A 76 14.95 -10.35 4.04
C LYS A 76 15.08 -11.01 5.42
N ALA A 77 14.11 -11.85 5.81
CA ALA A 77 13.99 -12.45 7.14
C ALA A 77 13.96 -11.44 8.31
N LYS A 78 13.65 -10.17 8.03
CA LYS A 78 13.46 -9.11 9.04
C LYS A 78 12.02 -9.12 9.52
N TYR A 79 11.62 -10.21 10.20
CA TYR A 79 10.22 -10.47 10.52
C TYR A 79 9.60 -9.46 11.48
N ASP A 80 10.35 -8.94 12.46
CA ASP A 80 9.85 -7.89 13.36
C ASP A 80 9.54 -6.58 12.61
N ASP A 81 10.39 -6.19 11.66
CA ASP A 81 10.14 -5.01 10.82
C ASP A 81 8.94 -5.25 9.89
N ALA A 82 8.81 -6.45 9.33
CA ALA A 82 7.65 -6.83 8.52
C ALA A 82 6.35 -6.71 9.35
N VAL A 83 6.33 -7.22 10.59
CA VAL A 83 5.18 -7.10 11.51
C VAL A 83 4.80 -5.64 11.74
N LYS A 84 5.77 -4.76 12.02
CA LYS A 84 5.51 -3.33 12.24
C LYS A 84 4.84 -2.70 11.01
N ILE A 85 5.39 -2.94 9.82
CA ILE A 85 4.88 -2.37 8.57
C ILE A 85 3.50 -2.93 8.21
N TYR A 86 3.28 -4.24 8.34
CA TYR A 86 1.96 -4.84 8.12
C TYR A 86 0.92 -4.34 9.12
N THR A 87 1.30 -4.16 10.39
CA THR A 87 0.39 -3.61 11.40
C THR A 87 -0.03 -2.19 11.04
N LYS A 88 0.91 -1.35 10.54
CA LYS A 88 0.58 -0.03 9.99
C LYS A 88 -0.38 -0.15 8.80
N ALA A 89 -0.14 -1.06 7.85
CA ALA A 89 -1.03 -1.27 6.72
C ALA A 89 -2.45 -1.68 7.14
N ILE A 90 -2.60 -2.57 8.13
CA ILE A 90 -3.90 -2.98 8.70
C ILE A 90 -4.60 -1.81 9.39
N SER A 91 -3.85 -0.94 10.09
CA SER A 91 -4.45 0.24 10.74
C SER A 91 -5.07 1.22 9.74
N ILE A 92 -4.60 1.21 8.49
CA ILE A 92 -5.13 2.06 7.41
C ILE A 92 -6.26 1.36 6.67
N ASN A 93 -6.10 0.08 6.31
CA ASN A 93 -7.14 -0.72 5.69
C ASN A 93 -7.26 -2.10 6.37
N PRO A 94 -8.18 -2.23 7.34
CA PRO A 94 -8.42 -3.48 8.06
C PRO A 94 -9.00 -4.61 7.21
N ASP A 95 -9.58 -4.30 6.04
CA ASP A 95 -10.22 -5.31 5.20
C ASP A 95 -9.28 -5.87 4.13
N TYR A 96 -8.02 -5.41 4.09
CA TYR A 96 -7.06 -5.90 3.11
C TYR A 96 -6.51 -7.28 3.49
N ALA A 97 -7.29 -8.32 3.13
CA ALA A 97 -7.07 -9.71 3.50
C ALA A 97 -5.62 -10.20 3.30
N LYS A 98 -4.95 -9.79 2.21
CA LYS A 98 -3.56 -10.19 1.91
C LYS A 98 -2.58 -9.78 3.02
N VAL A 99 -2.78 -8.63 3.65
CA VAL A 99 -1.90 -8.17 4.75
C VAL A 99 -2.08 -9.05 5.98
N HIS A 100 -3.32 -9.45 6.31
CA HIS A 100 -3.58 -10.38 7.42
C HIS A 100 -2.88 -11.73 7.21
N TYR A 101 -2.92 -12.25 5.98
CA TYR A 101 -2.20 -13.48 5.65
C TYR A 101 -0.68 -13.30 5.79
N SER A 102 -0.08 -12.27 5.18
CA SER A 102 1.36 -12.02 5.30
C SER A 102 1.81 -11.74 6.75
N LEU A 103 1.00 -11.05 7.54
CA LEU A 103 1.26 -10.82 8.96
C LEU A 103 1.21 -12.12 9.77
N SER A 104 0.26 -13.02 9.48
CA SER A 104 0.21 -14.34 10.12
C SER A 104 1.49 -15.13 9.89
N LEU A 105 2.03 -15.09 8.66
CA LEU A 105 3.27 -15.77 8.30
C LEU A 105 4.47 -15.15 9.00
N ALA A 106 4.54 -13.82 9.10
CA ALA A 106 5.58 -13.13 9.86
C ALA A 106 5.53 -13.52 11.35
N TYR A 107 4.34 -13.59 11.96
CA TYR A 107 4.18 -14.07 13.33
C TYR A 107 4.58 -15.54 13.51
N SER A 108 4.24 -16.42 12.57
CA SER A 108 4.70 -17.81 12.60
C SER A 108 6.22 -17.92 12.55
N LYS A 109 6.89 -17.09 11.74
CA LYS A 109 8.36 -17.05 11.67
C LYS A 109 9.01 -16.56 12.97
N LEU A 110 8.30 -15.73 13.74
CA LEU A 110 8.72 -15.27 15.07
C LEU A 110 8.31 -16.22 16.21
N GLY A 111 7.65 -17.35 15.92
CA GLY A 111 7.13 -18.27 16.95
C GLY A 111 5.89 -17.75 17.70
N LYS A 112 5.29 -16.64 17.27
CA LYS A 112 4.09 -16.02 17.87
C LYS A 112 2.82 -16.70 17.36
N THR A 113 2.61 -17.94 17.78
CA THR A 113 1.57 -18.84 17.24
C THR A 113 0.15 -18.35 17.47
N ARG A 114 -0.14 -17.77 18.65
CA ARG A 114 -1.48 -17.26 18.98
C ARG A 114 -1.87 -16.09 18.07
N GLU A 115 -0.94 -15.15 17.88
CA GLU A 115 -1.13 -13.99 17.02
C GLU A 115 -1.25 -14.39 15.55
N ALA A 116 -0.47 -15.37 15.11
CA ALA A 116 -0.57 -15.92 13.75
C ALA A 116 -1.97 -16.49 13.47
N GLU A 117 -2.49 -17.35 14.36
CA GLU A 117 -3.81 -17.96 14.19
C GLU A 117 -4.95 -16.92 14.25
N LYS A 118 -4.81 -15.88 15.07
CA LYS A 118 -5.75 -14.73 15.08
C LYS A 118 -5.82 -14.08 13.70
N GLN A 119 -4.66 -13.74 13.11
CA GLN A 119 -4.60 -13.07 11.81
C GLN A 119 -5.09 -13.97 10.67
N LYS A 120 -4.76 -15.26 10.72
CA LYS A 120 -5.24 -16.28 9.76
C LYS A 120 -6.76 -16.45 9.82
N THR A 121 -7.34 -16.41 11.01
CA THR A 121 -8.80 -16.43 11.19
C THR A 121 -9.47 -15.21 10.55
N ILE A 122 -8.90 -14.02 10.74
CA ILE A 122 -9.39 -12.78 10.09
C ILE A 122 -9.28 -12.90 8.57
N PHE A 123 -8.12 -13.33 8.05
CA PHE A 123 -7.93 -13.57 6.62
C PHE A 123 -8.98 -14.52 6.05
N ARG A 124 -9.29 -15.63 6.74
CA ARG A 124 -10.32 -16.58 6.33
C ARG A 124 -11.70 -15.91 6.28
N LYS A 125 -12.07 -15.13 7.30
CA LYS A 125 -13.34 -14.38 7.34
C LYS A 125 -13.43 -13.39 6.18
N LEU A 126 -12.39 -12.58 5.94
CA LEU A 126 -12.35 -11.61 4.84
C LEU A 126 -12.38 -12.29 3.45
N SER A 127 -11.79 -13.49 3.34
CA SER A 127 -11.79 -14.26 2.08
C SER A 127 -13.10 -14.99 1.83
N GLN A 128 -13.84 -15.34 2.88
CA GLN A 128 -15.13 -16.02 2.81
C GLN A 128 -16.30 -15.04 2.72
N GLY A 129 -16.17 -13.83 3.29
CA GLY A 129 -17.18 -12.78 3.35
C GLY A 129 -17.41 -11.97 2.06
N GLY A 130 -17.01 -12.49 0.89
CA GLY A 130 -17.51 -12.00 -0.41
C GLY A 130 -19.01 -12.30 -0.63
N GLY A 131 -19.61 -13.08 0.28
CA GLY A 131 -21.05 -13.20 0.51
C GLY A 131 -21.26 -13.55 1.98
N GLU A 132 -22.36 -13.07 2.56
CA GLU A 132 -22.81 -13.34 3.94
C GLU A 132 -22.18 -12.49 5.05
N SER A 133 -22.80 -11.33 5.19
CA SER A 133 -23.29 -10.78 6.46
C SER A 133 -23.43 -11.81 7.58
N THR A 134 -22.59 -11.73 8.60
CA THR A 134 -22.95 -12.23 9.93
C THR A 134 -23.81 -11.17 10.61
N SER A 135 -25.11 -11.42 10.51
CA SER A 135 -26.19 -10.74 11.20
C SER A 135 -26.00 -10.77 12.72
N SER A 136 -26.00 -9.59 13.32
CA SER A 136 -26.65 -9.37 14.62
C SER A 136 -27.45 -8.07 14.56
N SER A 137 -28.71 -8.25 14.14
CA SER A 137 -29.92 -7.51 14.55
C SER A 137 -29.80 -6.03 14.94
N THR A 138 -30.29 -5.13 14.09
CA THR A 138 -31.59 -4.46 14.34
C THR A 138 -32.11 -3.80 13.05
N ARG A 139 -33.42 -3.94 12.82
CA ARG A 139 -34.18 -3.38 11.71
C ARG A 139 -34.10 -1.85 11.69
N ALA A 140 -33.73 -1.27 10.56
CA ALA A 140 -34.35 -0.04 10.05
C ALA A 140 -34.14 0.07 8.54
N ARG A 141 -35.26 0.20 7.83
CA ARG A 141 -35.40 0.40 6.39
C ARG A 141 -35.29 1.89 6.10
N ALA A 142 -34.36 2.34 5.25
CA ALA A 142 -34.52 3.56 4.45
C ALA A 142 -33.43 3.68 3.35
N SER A 143 -33.90 3.54 2.11
CA SER A 143 -33.55 4.34 0.91
C SER A 143 -32.12 4.87 0.66
N ARG A 144 -31.54 4.31 -0.41
CA ARG A 144 -30.99 4.96 -1.63
C ARG A 144 -29.83 5.98 -1.55
N THR A 145 -28.84 5.64 -2.39
CA THR A 145 -28.04 6.49 -3.29
C THR A 145 -27.06 7.50 -2.70
N SER A 146 -25.76 7.23 -2.87
CA SER A 146 -24.91 8.01 -3.79
C SER A 146 -23.55 7.35 -4.00
N SER A 147 -23.17 7.21 -5.27
CA SER A 147 -21.79 7.24 -5.77
C SER A 147 -20.89 6.04 -5.44
N GLN A 148 -21.06 4.98 -6.23
CA GLN A 148 -19.99 4.03 -6.54
C GLN A 148 -18.82 4.78 -7.17
N GLU A 149 -17.74 4.99 -6.42
CA GLU A 149 -16.44 5.20 -7.02
C GLU A 149 -15.88 3.81 -7.37
N LYS A 150 -15.98 3.48 -8.66
CA LYS A 150 -15.38 2.29 -9.27
C LYS A 150 -13.88 2.31 -8.94
N VAL A 151 -13.47 1.51 -7.98
CA VAL A 151 -12.05 1.16 -7.76
C VAL A 151 -11.60 0.43 -9.01
N ASP A 152 -10.92 1.15 -9.90
CA ASP A 152 -10.34 0.60 -11.11
C ASP A 152 -9.32 -0.48 -10.72
N ASN A 153 -9.58 -1.67 -11.23
CA ASN A 153 -9.04 -2.93 -10.80
C ASN A 153 -8.18 -3.46 -11.95
N SER A 154 -6.93 -3.01 -12.04
CA SER A 154 -5.84 -3.66 -12.81
C SER A 154 -4.47 -3.01 -12.54
N PRO A 155 -3.33 -3.75 -12.60
CA PRO A 155 -3.18 -5.16 -12.94
C PRO A 155 -2.91 -6.03 -11.70
N LYS A 156 -3.40 -7.26 -11.75
CA LYS A 156 -3.15 -8.35 -10.80
C LYS A 156 -1.64 -8.63 -10.67
N LYS A 157 -0.93 -7.87 -9.84
CA LYS A 157 0.45 -8.20 -9.44
C LYS A 157 0.34 -9.16 -8.26
N ASN A 158 0.28 -10.45 -8.58
CA ASN A 158 0.47 -11.52 -7.62
C ASN A 158 1.88 -11.38 -7.02
N PHE A 159 1.99 -10.72 -5.87
CA PHE A 159 3.18 -10.80 -5.04
C PHE A 159 3.25 -12.23 -4.51
N ILE A 160 3.96 -13.09 -5.25
CA ILE A 160 4.35 -14.40 -4.75
C ILE A 160 5.24 -14.11 -3.52
N LEU A 161 4.81 -14.61 -2.37
CA LEU A 161 5.54 -14.44 -1.12
C LEU A 161 6.83 -15.27 -1.23
N CYS A 162 7.94 -14.57 -1.48
CA CYS A 162 9.29 -15.09 -1.73
C CYS A 162 9.28 -16.38 -2.55
N SER A 163 9.21 -16.27 -3.89
CA SER A 163 9.37 -17.42 -4.79
C SER A 163 10.54 -18.28 -4.31
N LYS A 164 10.21 -19.52 -3.94
CA LYS A 164 11.18 -20.59 -3.68
C LYS A 164 12.22 -20.58 -4.81
N LYS A 165 13.43 -20.11 -4.53
CA LYS A 165 14.63 -20.67 -5.18
C LYS A 165 14.82 -22.06 -4.55
N ILE A 166 13.96 -22.99 -4.94
CA ILE A 166 14.20 -24.42 -4.82
C ILE A 166 14.01 -24.96 -6.23
N ILE A 167 14.99 -24.78 -7.09
CA ILE A 167 15.17 -25.59 -8.28
C ILE A 167 16.70 -25.72 -8.49
N THR A 168 17.17 -26.92 -8.13
CA THR A 168 18.40 -27.65 -8.54
C THR A 168 19.73 -26.91 -8.60
#